data_AF-A0A7W1EYC9-F1
#
_entry.id   AF-A0A7W1EYC9-F1
#
_cell.length_a   1.000
_cell.length_b   1.000
_cell.length_c   1.000
_cell.angle_alpha   90.00
_cell.angle_beta   90.00
_cell.angle_gamma   90.00
#
_symmetry.space_group_name_H-M   'P 1'
#
loop_
_entity.id
_entity.type
_entity.pdbx_description
1 polymer ?
#
loop_
_entity_poly.entity_id
_entity_poly.type
_entity_poly.pdbx_seq_one_letter_code
_entity_poly.pdbx_strand_id
1 'polypeptide(L)'
;MVTVNKKENTVLIDIEIFLINRSQHPLNLFILAAAIKKQIENVYNGKFGGLELKTVVTVKPLYKFSFRAIYNKMVIAISPYITNDNVAEADFSGLLIKLNPKHINSIISGTNKRTVPHELGHLLGLDHPHANAAFESVNLKAAMLEQGISNEEKTINLMCQSWYIQKAGINLNNALTLTENQLKLIYENYNSKKLNRNYSIVKGFFNYKWVGKV
;
A
#
# COMPACT_ATOMS: atom_id res chain seq x y z
N MET A 1 -4.30 -2.52 -11.48
CA MET A 1 -3.78 -1.38 -12.27
C MET A 1 -4.34 -0.13 -11.62
N VAL A 2 -3.51 0.89 -11.39
CA VAL A 2 -3.95 2.15 -10.81
C VAL A 2 -4.20 3.16 -11.93
N THR A 3 -5.39 3.73 -11.96
CA THR A 3 -5.72 4.89 -12.80
C THR A 3 -5.97 6.09 -11.90
N VAL A 4 -5.49 7.27 -12.32
CA VAL A 4 -5.70 8.52 -11.58
C VAL A 4 -6.30 9.54 -12.53
N ASN A 5 -7.29 10.30 -12.07
CA ASN A 5 -7.87 11.41 -12.82
C ASN A 5 -8.01 12.61 -11.87
N LYS A 6 -7.73 13.82 -12.34
CA LYS A 6 -8.00 15.05 -11.59
C LYS A 6 -9.08 15.85 -12.26
N LYS A 7 -10.14 16.15 -11.52
CA LYS A 7 -11.19 17.08 -11.92
C LYS A 7 -11.28 18.17 -10.86
N GLU A 8 -10.98 19.40 -11.25
CA GLU A 8 -10.90 20.54 -10.33
C GLU A 8 -9.97 20.24 -9.13
N ASN A 9 -10.53 20.17 -7.93
CA ASN A 9 -9.83 19.87 -6.68
C ASN A 9 -9.95 18.40 -6.26
N THR A 10 -10.59 17.55 -7.05
CA THR A 10 -10.77 16.13 -6.73
C THR A 10 -9.77 15.26 -7.51
N VAL A 11 -9.01 14.45 -6.81
CA VAL A 11 -8.21 13.34 -7.36
C VAL A 11 -9.03 12.05 -7.22
N LEU A 12 -9.31 11.40 -8.33
CA LEU A 12 -9.99 10.12 -8.41
C LEU A 12 -8.95 9.02 -8.66
N ILE A 13 -8.95 7.97 -7.85
CA ILE A 13 -8.06 6.83 -8.02
C ILE A 13 -8.89 5.55 -8.14
N ASP A 14 -8.74 4.81 -9.23
CA ASP A 14 -9.31 3.46 -9.33
C ASP A 14 -8.22 2.41 -9.20
N ILE A 15 -8.44 1.43 -8.34
CA ILE A 15 -7.45 0.39 -8.02
C ILE A 15 -8.08 -0.99 -8.15
N GLU A 16 -7.55 -1.78 -9.09
CA GLU A 16 -7.83 -3.21 -9.19
C GLU A 16 -6.72 -4.02 -8.52
N ILE A 17 -7.12 -4.82 -7.52
CA ILE A 17 -6.28 -5.68 -6.71
C ILE A 17 -6.70 -7.14 -6.90
N PHE A 18 -5.74 -8.04 -7.14
CA PHE A 18 -5.97 -9.47 -7.03
C PHE A 18 -5.48 -9.99 -5.69
N LEU A 19 -6.31 -10.77 -4.99
CA LEU A 19 -5.99 -11.32 -3.68
C LEU A 19 -5.84 -12.84 -3.78
N ILE A 20 -4.67 -13.36 -3.41
CA ILE A 20 -4.35 -14.79 -3.47
C ILE A 20 -3.88 -15.32 -2.12
N ASN A 21 -4.20 -16.58 -1.82
CA ASN A 21 -3.63 -17.29 -0.68
C ASN A 21 -2.48 -18.19 -1.15
N ARG A 22 -1.28 -18.00 -0.59
CA ARG A 22 -0.12 -18.86 -0.81
C ARG A 22 0.31 -19.59 0.47
N SER A 23 -0.36 -19.33 1.58
CA SER A 23 -0.14 -20.04 2.84
C SER A 23 -0.71 -21.45 2.81
N GLN A 24 -0.28 -22.27 3.77
CA GLN A 24 -0.75 -23.66 3.91
C GLN A 24 -2.17 -23.75 4.51
N HIS A 25 -2.69 -22.67 5.09
CA HIS A 25 -3.98 -22.67 5.77
C HIS A 25 -5.06 -22.07 4.86
N PRO A 26 -6.22 -22.74 4.70
CA PRO A 26 -7.36 -22.17 4.00
C PRO A 26 -7.81 -20.86 4.65
N LEU A 27 -8.19 -19.87 3.83
CA LEU A 27 -8.66 -18.57 4.27
C LEU A 27 -9.92 -18.17 3.50
N ASN A 28 -10.83 -17.48 4.18
CA ASN A 28 -11.96 -16.83 3.53
C ASN A 28 -11.49 -15.52 2.89
N LEU A 29 -11.10 -15.61 1.62
CA LEU A 29 -10.57 -14.47 0.87
C LEU A 29 -11.63 -13.40 0.58
N PHE A 30 -12.93 -13.72 0.60
CA PHE A 30 -13.98 -12.72 0.44
C PHE A 30 -14.08 -11.80 1.66
N ILE A 31 -14.02 -12.37 2.87
CA ILE A 31 -14.01 -11.58 4.11
C ILE A 31 -12.77 -10.68 4.15
N LEU A 32 -11.59 -11.24 3.82
CA LEU A 32 -10.35 -10.47 3.77
C LEU A 32 -10.39 -9.38 2.70
N ALA A 33 -10.93 -9.66 1.51
CA ALA A 33 -11.08 -8.67 0.44
C ALA A 33 -11.98 -7.50 0.86
N ALA A 34 -13.11 -7.79 1.53
CA ALA A 34 -14.00 -6.77 2.04
C ALA A 34 -13.32 -5.89 3.11
N ALA A 35 -12.57 -6.51 4.02
CA ALA A 35 -11.79 -5.79 5.04
C ALA A 35 -10.72 -4.88 4.41
N ILE A 36 -9.93 -5.41 3.46
CA ILE A 36 -8.91 -4.64 2.72
C ILE A 36 -9.54 -3.45 1.99
N LYS A 37 -10.62 -3.68 1.24
CA LYS A 37 -11.36 -2.63 0.54
C LYS A 37 -11.75 -1.52 1.51
N LYS A 38 -12.41 -1.87 2.61
CA LYS A 38 -12.86 -0.93 3.63
C LYS A 38 -11.70 -0.13 4.23
N GLN A 39 -10.58 -0.78 4.56
CA GLN A 39 -9.42 -0.09 5.12
C GLN A 39 -8.83 0.93 4.16
N ILE A 40 -8.66 0.56 2.89
CA ILE A 40 -8.13 1.47 1.86
C ILE A 40 -9.09 2.64 1.65
N GLU A 41 -10.38 2.37 1.45
CA GLU A 41 -11.38 3.41 1.23
C GLU A 41 -11.52 4.34 2.45
N ASN A 42 -11.33 3.86 3.67
CA ASN A 42 -11.34 4.70 4.86
C ASN A 42 -10.16 5.66 4.95
N VAL A 43 -8.99 5.28 4.42
CA VAL A 43 -7.77 6.09 4.48
C VAL A 43 -7.65 7.03 3.28
N TYR A 44 -8.01 6.54 2.10
CA TYR A 44 -7.83 7.24 0.83
C TYR A 44 -9.13 7.88 0.30
N ASN A 45 -10.10 8.17 1.18
CA ASN A 45 -11.24 9.02 0.88
C ASN A 45 -11.31 10.15 1.88
N GLY A 46 -11.31 11.39 1.40
CA GLY A 46 -11.40 12.55 2.28
C GLY A 46 -10.92 13.84 1.66
N LYS A 47 -10.91 14.90 2.47
CA LYS A 47 -10.33 16.19 2.12
C LYS A 47 -9.01 16.38 2.84
N PHE A 48 -8.01 16.83 2.11
CA PHE A 48 -6.64 17.01 2.56
C PHE A 48 -6.19 18.40 2.10
N GLY A 49 -6.39 19.38 2.97
CA GLY A 49 -6.24 20.79 2.63
C GLY A 49 -7.18 21.21 1.49
N GLY A 50 -6.62 21.75 0.41
CA GLY A 50 -7.39 22.21 -0.76
C GLY A 50 -7.86 21.09 -1.70
N LEU A 51 -7.44 19.84 -1.48
CA LEU A 51 -7.72 18.72 -2.38
C LEU A 51 -8.67 17.70 -1.74
N GLU A 52 -9.51 17.08 -2.56
CA GLU A 52 -10.32 15.92 -2.21
C GLU A 52 -9.75 14.67 -2.89
N LEU A 53 -9.61 13.58 -2.15
CA LEU A 53 -9.26 12.28 -2.72
C LEU A 53 -10.48 11.38 -2.67
N LYS A 54 -10.80 10.73 -3.80
CA LYS A 54 -11.75 9.62 -3.86
C LYS A 54 -11.10 8.42 -4.51
N THR A 55 -11.13 7.31 -3.81
CA THR A 55 -10.58 6.04 -4.24
C THR A 55 -11.69 5.02 -4.36
N VAL A 56 -11.72 4.35 -5.51
CA VAL A 56 -12.60 3.21 -5.77
C VAL A 56 -11.74 1.96 -5.84
N VAL A 57 -11.97 1.03 -4.91
CA VAL A 57 -11.16 -0.19 -4.81
C VAL A 57 -11.97 -1.42 -5.18
N THR A 58 -11.45 -2.18 -6.13
CA THR A 58 -11.94 -3.52 -6.46
C THR A 58 -10.90 -4.55 -6.05
N VAL A 59 -11.25 -5.36 -5.04
CA VAL A 59 -10.42 -6.50 -4.60
C VAL A 59 -11.05 -7.79 -5.13
N LYS A 60 -10.31 -8.55 -5.92
CA LYS A 60 -10.74 -9.80 -6.56
C LYS A 60 -10.06 -11.01 -5.91
N PRO A 61 -10.76 -11.75 -5.02
CA PRO A 61 -10.28 -13.03 -4.52
C PRO A 61 -10.05 -14.03 -5.65
N LEU A 62 -8.88 -14.65 -5.69
CA LEU A 62 -8.54 -15.71 -6.63
C LEU A 62 -8.09 -16.96 -5.87
N TYR A 63 -8.94 -18.00 -5.88
CA TYR A 63 -8.59 -19.33 -5.36
C TYR A 63 -7.77 -20.16 -6.36
N LYS A 64 -7.93 -19.87 -7.65
CA LYS A 64 -7.14 -20.41 -8.74
C LYS A 64 -6.77 -19.25 -9.66
N PHE A 65 -5.54 -19.24 -10.16
CA PHE A 65 -5.08 -18.20 -11.08
C PHE A 65 -4.03 -18.75 -12.03
N SER A 66 -3.90 -18.10 -13.18
CA SER A 66 -2.73 -18.24 -14.04
C SER A 66 -1.89 -16.97 -13.91
N PHE A 67 -0.57 -17.10 -14.00
CA PHE A 67 0.31 -15.94 -14.01
C PHE A 67 -0.01 -14.93 -15.13
N ARG A 68 -0.50 -15.42 -16.28
CA ARG A 68 -0.95 -14.56 -17.38
C ARG A 68 -2.12 -13.66 -16.94
N ALA A 69 -3.04 -14.17 -16.14
CA ALA A 69 -4.22 -13.42 -15.68
C ALA A 69 -3.85 -12.26 -14.72
N ILE A 70 -2.76 -12.43 -13.96
CA ILE A 70 -2.29 -11.44 -12.97
C ILE A 70 -1.04 -10.68 -13.42
N TYR A 71 -0.58 -10.88 -14.67
CA TYR A 71 0.55 -10.17 -15.24
C TYR A 71 0.28 -8.66 -15.33
N ASN A 72 1.22 -7.83 -14.86
CA ASN A 72 1.10 -6.36 -14.73
C ASN A 72 -0.11 -5.90 -13.90
N LYS A 73 -0.55 -6.72 -12.94
CA LYS A 73 -1.60 -6.38 -11.98
C LYS A 73 -1.01 -6.19 -10.59
N MET A 74 -1.71 -5.42 -9.76
CA MET A 74 -1.42 -5.37 -8.34
C MET A 74 -1.91 -6.67 -7.71
N VAL A 75 -1.05 -7.29 -6.91
CA VAL A 75 -1.37 -8.53 -6.20
C VAL A 75 -1.12 -8.36 -4.71
N ILE A 76 -2.09 -8.74 -3.90
CA ILE A 76 -1.91 -9.00 -2.48
C ILE A 76 -1.84 -10.51 -2.30
N ALA A 77 -0.76 -11.00 -1.72
CA ALA A 77 -0.53 -12.42 -1.49
C ALA A 77 -0.34 -12.72 -0.01
N ILE A 78 -1.13 -13.65 0.53
CA ILE A 78 -0.86 -14.17 1.88
C ILE A 78 0.31 -15.15 1.77
N SER A 79 1.50 -14.73 2.25
CA SER A 79 2.77 -15.41 1.97
C SER A 79 3.34 -16.12 3.20
N PRO A 80 3.69 -17.41 3.13
CA PRO A 80 4.35 -18.11 4.24
C PRO A 80 5.83 -17.71 4.41
N TYR A 81 6.38 -16.89 3.50
CA TYR A 81 7.80 -16.54 3.47
C TYR A 81 8.13 -15.24 4.19
N ILE A 82 7.14 -14.52 4.72
CA ILE A 82 7.42 -13.36 5.57
C ILE A 82 7.94 -13.89 6.91
N THR A 83 9.24 -13.72 7.11
CA THR A 83 9.95 -14.08 8.34
C THR A 83 9.82 -12.97 9.37
N ASN A 84 9.97 -13.31 10.65
CA ASN A 84 9.79 -12.41 11.81
C ASN A 84 8.33 -11.98 12.02
N ASP A 85 8.07 -11.13 13.02
CA ASP A 85 6.76 -10.55 13.30
C ASP A 85 6.43 -9.36 12.38
N ASN A 86 7.04 -9.32 11.18
CA ASN A 86 6.68 -8.37 10.14
C ASN A 86 5.27 -8.69 9.64
N VAL A 87 4.40 -7.68 9.64
CA VAL A 87 3.01 -7.85 9.24
C VAL A 87 2.87 -7.97 7.71
N ALA A 88 3.63 -7.17 6.97
CA ALA A 88 3.60 -7.13 5.52
C ALA A 88 4.94 -6.68 4.94
N GLU A 89 5.11 -6.94 3.64
CA GLU A 89 6.20 -6.43 2.82
C GLU A 89 5.64 -5.99 1.46
N ALA A 90 5.98 -4.79 0.99
CA ALA A 90 5.73 -4.35 -0.37
C ALA A 90 6.97 -4.53 -1.25
N ASP A 91 6.84 -5.33 -2.30
CA ASP A 91 7.82 -5.48 -3.36
C ASP A 91 7.39 -4.70 -4.62
N PHE A 92 8.38 -4.37 -5.46
CA PHE A 92 8.16 -3.75 -6.78
C PHE A 92 7.36 -2.44 -6.72
N SER A 93 7.63 -1.60 -5.70
CA SER A 93 6.88 -0.38 -5.42
C SER A 93 5.39 -0.67 -5.23
N GLY A 94 5.05 -1.58 -4.32
CA GLY A 94 3.66 -1.89 -3.94
C GLY A 94 2.84 -2.69 -4.96
N LEU A 95 3.41 -3.12 -6.10
CA LEU A 95 2.72 -3.99 -7.06
C LEU A 95 2.50 -5.40 -6.52
N LEU A 96 3.35 -5.85 -5.60
CA LEU A 96 3.15 -7.07 -4.84
C LEU A 96 3.21 -6.73 -3.36
N ILE A 97 2.10 -6.87 -2.66
CA ILE A 97 2.06 -6.78 -1.20
C ILE A 97 1.94 -8.19 -0.66
N LYS A 98 2.92 -8.61 0.13
CA LYS A 98 2.88 -9.89 0.84
C LYS A 98 2.33 -9.61 2.23
N LEU A 99 1.34 -10.39 2.68
CA LEU A 99 0.78 -10.32 4.02
C LEU A 99 1.15 -11.58 4.81
N ASN A 100 1.56 -11.38 6.05
CA ASN A 100 1.91 -12.47 6.94
C ASN A 100 0.62 -13.17 7.45
N PRO A 101 0.48 -14.50 7.29
CA PRO A 101 -0.69 -15.27 7.71
C PRO A 101 -1.10 -15.03 9.17
N LYS A 102 -0.13 -14.78 10.06
CA LYS A 102 -0.37 -14.57 11.50
C LYS A 102 -1.24 -13.33 11.79
N HIS A 103 -1.25 -12.35 10.89
CA HIS A 103 -1.94 -11.06 11.09
C HIS A 103 -3.22 -10.92 10.28
N ILE A 104 -3.64 -11.95 9.54
CA ILE A 104 -4.86 -11.87 8.71
C ILE A 104 -6.10 -11.59 9.55
N ASN A 105 -6.21 -12.19 10.73
CA ASN A 105 -7.35 -11.96 11.62
C ASN A 105 -7.40 -10.52 12.14
N SER A 106 -6.28 -9.87 12.42
CA SER A 106 -6.26 -8.47 12.85
C SER A 106 -6.58 -7.51 11.71
N ILE A 107 -6.21 -7.86 10.47
CA ILE A 107 -6.63 -7.12 9.27
C ILE A 107 -8.14 -7.26 9.06
N ILE A 108 -8.68 -8.49 9.15
CA ILE A 108 -10.12 -8.74 9.01
C ILE A 108 -10.93 -7.99 10.08
N SER A 109 -10.50 -8.04 11.34
CA SER A 109 -11.21 -7.38 12.44
C SER A 109 -11.03 -5.86 12.46
N GLY A 110 -10.04 -5.33 11.72
CA GLY A 110 -9.71 -3.91 11.70
C GLY A 110 -8.85 -3.45 12.88
N THR A 111 -8.37 -4.35 13.74
CA THR A 111 -7.37 -4.01 14.77
C THR A 111 -5.99 -3.76 14.17
N ASN A 112 -5.75 -4.23 12.94
CA ASN A 112 -4.69 -3.74 12.08
C ASN A 112 -5.31 -3.10 10.82
N LYS A 113 -5.60 -1.81 10.92
CA LYS A 113 -6.21 -1.01 9.84
C LYS A 113 -5.21 -0.18 9.04
N ARG A 114 -3.93 -0.19 9.43
CA ARG A 114 -2.89 0.65 8.85
C ARG A 114 -2.04 -0.06 7.82
N THR A 115 -1.69 -1.33 8.06
CA THR A 115 -0.68 -2.02 7.24
C THR A 115 -1.04 -2.01 5.76
N VAL A 116 -2.24 -2.43 5.39
CA VAL A 116 -2.60 -2.53 3.96
C VAL A 116 -2.66 -1.15 3.29
N PRO A 117 -3.27 -0.11 3.89
CA PRO A 117 -3.20 1.25 3.35
C PRO A 117 -1.76 1.80 3.25
N HIS A 118 -0.88 1.51 4.21
CA HIS A 118 0.53 1.92 4.17
C HIS A 118 1.26 1.31 2.97
N GLU A 119 1.17 -0.02 2.81
CA GLU A 119 1.82 -0.71 1.69
C GLU A 119 1.26 -0.27 0.33
N LEU A 120 -0.03 0.08 0.27
CA LEU A 120 -0.63 0.67 -0.92
C LEU A 120 -0.05 2.05 -1.24
N GLY A 121 0.36 2.83 -0.24
CA GLY A 121 0.98 4.15 -0.45
C GLY A 121 2.22 4.05 -1.32
N HIS A 122 3.02 2.99 -1.15
CA HIS A 122 4.18 2.72 -2.01
C HIS A 122 3.80 2.45 -3.47
N LEU A 123 2.62 1.85 -3.73
CA LEU A 123 2.09 1.71 -5.10
C LEU A 123 1.75 3.05 -5.74
N LEU A 124 1.32 4.01 -4.93
CA LEU A 124 1.01 5.38 -5.34
C LEU A 124 2.27 6.26 -5.39
N GLY A 125 3.45 5.67 -5.20
CA GLY A 125 4.74 6.34 -5.28
C GLY A 125 5.07 7.22 -4.07
N LEU A 126 4.42 6.96 -2.93
CA LEU A 126 4.78 7.54 -1.65
C LEU A 126 5.93 6.77 -1.01
N ASP A 127 6.75 7.44 -0.22
CA ASP A 127 7.86 6.86 0.53
C ASP A 127 7.82 7.28 2.01
N HIS A 128 8.63 6.64 2.83
CA HIS A 128 8.78 7.01 4.23
C HIS A 128 9.46 8.39 4.31
N PRO A 129 8.94 9.36 5.07
CA PRO A 129 9.53 10.71 5.13
C PRO A 129 10.84 10.78 5.94
N HIS A 130 11.19 9.69 6.62
CA HIS A 130 12.34 9.58 7.50
C HIS A 130 13.11 8.27 7.21
N ALA A 131 14.37 8.20 7.62
CA ALA A 131 15.26 7.07 7.35
C ALA A 131 16.11 6.68 8.57
N ASN A 132 16.87 5.59 8.46
CA ASN A 132 17.93 5.22 9.42
C ASN A 132 17.51 5.12 10.90
N ALA A 133 16.25 4.80 11.20
CA ALA A 133 15.75 4.64 12.57
C ALA A 133 15.98 5.86 13.50
N ALA A 134 16.13 7.08 12.94
CA ALA A 134 16.34 8.31 13.68
C ALA A 134 15.15 9.26 13.56
N PHE A 135 14.69 9.83 14.69
CA PHE A 135 13.43 10.59 14.76
C PHE A 135 13.47 11.92 13.99
N GLU A 136 14.64 12.53 13.89
CA GLU A 136 14.84 13.80 13.18
C GLU A 136 15.36 13.60 11.75
N SER A 137 15.54 12.35 11.31
CA SER A 137 16.08 12.11 9.99
C SER A 137 15.07 12.43 8.89
N VAL A 138 15.62 12.77 7.72
CA VAL A 138 14.89 12.94 6.48
C VAL A 138 15.31 11.82 5.53
N ASN A 139 14.33 11.18 4.88
CA ASN A 139 14.63 10.24 3.82
C ASN A 139 14.99 11.01 2.54
N LEU A 140 16.29 11.11 2.23
CA LEU A 140 16.78 11.80 1.03
C LEU A 140 16.33 11.13 -0.28
N LYS A 141 15.83 9.89 -0.24
CA LYS A 141 15.28 9.19 -1.40
C LYS A 141 13.79 9.49 -1.61
N ALA A 142 13.08 9.98 -0.59
CA ALA A 142 11.70 10.41 -0.72
C ALA A 142 11.61 11.68 -1.58
N ALA A 143 10.44 11.94 -2.15
CA ALA A 143 10.22 13.18 -2.90
C ALA A 143 10.34 14.41 -1.99
N MET A 144 10.76 15.57 -2.53
CA MET A 144 10.89 16.81 -1.74
C MET A 144 9.60 17.17 -1.00
N LEU A 145 8.44 16.88 -1.62
CA LEU A 145 7.11 17.08 -1.01
C LEU A 145 6.89 16.25 0.26
N GLU A 146 7.54 15.09 0.40
CA GLU A 146 7.47 14.23 1.58
C GLU A 146 8.57 14.55 2.61
N GLN A 147 9.73 15.04 2.15
CA GLN A 147 10.80 15.49 3.04
C GLN A 147 10.38 16.68 3.92
N GLY A 148 9.43 17.50 3.43
CA GLY A 148 8.90 18.67 4.13
C GLY A 148 7.79 18.41 5.15
N ILE A 149 7.43 17.14 5.42
CA ILE A 149 6.40 16.82 6.43
C ILE A 149 6.94 17.16 7.84
N SER A 150 6.16 17.91 8.63
CA SER A 150 6.58 18.34 9.97
C SER A 150 6.69 17.16 10.95
N ASN A 151 7.40 17.34 12.07
CA ASN A 151 7.50 16.27 13.08
C ASN A 151 6.13 15.96 13.71
N GLU A 152 5.28 16.97 13.90
CA GLU A 152 3.91 16.81 14.38
C GLU A 152 3.09 15.96 13.39
N GLU A 153 3.16 16.28 12.09
CA GLU A 153 2.47 15.52 11.05
C GLU A 153 2.99 14.07 10.96
N LYS A 154 4.30 13.85 11.10
CA LYS A 154 4.91 12.51 11.09
C LYS A 154 4.32 11.58 12.15
N THR A 155 3.89 12.09 13.31
CA THR A 155 3.33 11.23 14.38
C THR A 155 2.01 10.56 14.03
N ILE A 156 1.29 11.11 13.05
CA ILE A 156 0.00 10.59 12.58
C ILE A 156 0.03 10.21 11.09
N ASN A 157 1.17 10.35 10.42
CA ASN A 157 1.28 10.14 8.99
C ASN A 157 1.20 8.65 8.63
N LEU A 158 0.42 8.34 7.60
CA LEU A 158 0.26 6.99 7.07
C LEU A 158 1.59 6.37 6.64
N MET A 159 2.50 7.15 6.06
CA MET A 159 3.75 6.68 5.46
C MET A 159 4.94 6.66 6.42
N CYS A 160 4.79 7.09 7.67
CA CYS A 160 5.86 6.88 8.66
C CYS A 160 6.10 5.39 8.93
N GLN A 161 7.29 5.00 9.36
CA GLN A 161 7.53 3.58 9.69
C GLN A 161 7.00 3.27 11.09
N SER A 162 6.66 2.01 11.35
CA SER A 162 6.07 1.60 12.62
C SER A 162 6.91 1.99 13.84
N TRP A 163 8.24 1.85 13.76
CA TRP A 163 9.14 2.22 14.87
C TRP A 163 9.06 3.71 15.20
N TYR A 164 8.84 4.58 14.21
CA TYR A 164 8.76 6.02 14.42
C TYR A 164 7.50 6.37 15.23
N ILE A 165 6.36 5.83 14.80
CA ILE A 165 5.06 6.04 15.44
C ILE A 165 5.07 5.48 16.87
N GLN A 166 5.64 4.29 17.07
CA GLN A 166 5.81 3.69 18.39
C GLN A 166 6.68 4.55 19.30
N LYS A 167 7.81 5.08 18.79
CA LYS A 167 8.70 5.95 19.56
C LYS A 167 8.03 7.28 19.93
N ALA A 168 7.12 7.79 19.09
CA ALA A 168 6.28 8.95 19.40
C ALA A 168 5.20 8.69 20.45
N GLY A 169 5.06 7.44 20.95
CA GLY A 169 4.03 7.08 21.93
C GLY A 169 2.62 6.99 21.34
N ILE A 170 2.49 6.97 20.01
CA ILE A 170 1.20 6.94 19.33
C ILE A 170 0.82 5.49 18.99
N ASN A 171 -0.46 5.16 19.15
CA ASN A 171 -0.98 3.88 18.68
C ASN A 171 -0.80 3.81 17.15
N LEU A 172 -0.12 2.76 16.66
CA LEU A 172 0.13 2.57 15.24
C LEU A 172 -1.10 2.75 14.38
N ASN A 173 -2.25 2.23 14.80
CA ASN A 173 -3.47 2.29 14.03
C ASN A 173 -4.12 3.69 14.00
N ASN A 174 -3.60 4.66 14.72
CA ASN A 174 -4.04 6.05 14.61
C ASN A 174 -3.25 6.85 13.57
N ALA A 175 -2.08 6.33 13.14
CA ALA A 175 -1.26 6.97 12.11
C ALA A 175 -1.77 6.63 10.70
N LEU A 176 -2.90 7.25 10.32
CA LEU A 176 -3.63 6.99 9.08
C LEU A 176 -3.75 8.21 8.16
N THR A 177 -3.16 9.35 8.53
CA THR A 177 -3.36 10.61 7.83
C THR A 177 -2.42 10.75 6.63
N LEU A 178 -2.96 11.20 5.50
CA LEU A 178 -2.19 11.69 4.36
C LEU A 178 -2.10 13.22 4.42
N THR A 179 -1.03 13.79 3.87
CA THR A 179 -0.93 15.26 3.72
C THR A 179 -1.38 15.71 2.33
N GLU A 180 -1.71 16.99 2.18
CA GLU A 180 -2.00 17.58 0.85
C GLU A 180 -0.81 17.39 -0.11
N ASN A 181 0.43 17.46 0.40
CA ASN A 181 1.64 17.24 -0.38
C ASN A 181 1.75 15.80 -0.90
N GLN A 182 1.34 14.81 -0.11
CA GLN A 182 1.29 13.42 -0.57
C GLN A 182 0.26 13.24 -1.70
N LEU A 183 -0.90 13.90 -1.63
CA LEU A 183 -1.87 13.89 -2.74
C LEU A 183 -1.32 14.54 -4.01
N LYS A 184 -0.63 15.67 -3.88
CA LYS A 184 0.05 16.33 -5.02
C LYS A 184 1.06 15.39 -5.66
N LEU A 185 1.87 14.72 -4.84
CA LEU A 185 2.87 13.76 -5.30
C LEU A 185 2.25 12.57 -6.05
N ILE A 186 1.14 12.01 -5.56
CA ILE A 186 0.43 10.93 -6.26
C ILE A 186 0.02 11.37 -7.68
N TYR A 187 -0.54 12.58 -7.79
CA TYR A 187 -0.94 13.14 -9.08
C TYR A 187 0.24 13.42 -10.01
N GLU A 188 1.35 13.97 -9.48
CA GLU A 188 2.59 14.19 -10.23
C GLU A 188 3.21 12.88 -10.74
N ASN A 189 3.24 11.85 -9.89
CA ASN A 189 3.74 10.53 -10.25
C ASN A 189 2.90 9.89 -11.35
N TYR A 190 1.57 10.08 -11.33
CA TYR A 190 0.69 9.62 -12.39
C TYR A 190 0.98 10.33 -13.72
N ASN A 191 0.97 11.67 -13.73
CA ASN A 191 1.19 12.47 -14.95
C ASN A 191 2.58 12.24 -15.56
N SER A 192 3.57 12.04 -14.70
CA SER A 192 4.95 11.72 -15.12
C SER A 192 5.13 10.25 -15.53
N LYS A 193 4.05 9.46 -15.57
CA LYS A 193 4.04 8.02 -15.89
C LYS A 193 5.00 7.22 -15.00
N LYS A 194 5.18 7.60 -13.74
CA LYS A 194 6.04 6.91 -12.76
C LYS A 194 5.31 5.76 -12.05
N LEU A 195 3.98 5.82 -11.95
CA LEU A 195 3.18 4.76 -11.34
C LEU A 195 3.10 3.51 -12.23
N ASN A 196 3.00 2.34 -11.59
CA ASN A 196 2.80 1.03 -12.24
C ASN A 196 3.85 0.64 -13.33
N ARG A 197 5.09 1.15 -13.27
CA ARG A 197 6.12 0.82 -14.28
C ARG A 197 6.86 -0.50 -14.03
N ASN A 198 6.72 -1.05 -12.84
CA ASN A 198 7.39 -2.29 -12.45
C ASN A 198 6.53 -3.52 -12.81
N TYR A 199 7.08 -4.71 -12.55
CA TYR A 199 6.35 -5.96 -12.71
C TYR A 199 6.78 -6.93 -11.61
N SER A 200 5.81 -7.56 -10.95
CA SER A 200 6.05 -8.64 -9.98
C SER A 200 6.17 -10.01 -10.67
N ILE A 201 5.76 -10.11 -11.93
CA ILE A 201 5.78 -11.32 -12.76
C ILE A 201 6.55 -11.03 -14.05
N VAL A 202 7.50 -11.89 -14.38
CA VAL A 202 8.21 -11.85 -15.68
C VAL A 202 7.57 -12.82 -16.66
N LYS A 203 7.53 -12.39 -17.92
CA LYS A 203 7.15 -13.21 -19.07
C LYS A 203 8.41 -13.75 -19.75
N GLY A 204 8.59 -15.07 -19.72
CA GLY A 204 9.56 -15.78 -20.54
C GLY A 204 8.97 -16.20 -21.89
N PHE A 205 9.75 -16.93 -22.69
CA PHE A 205 9.32 -17.36 -24.03
C PHE A 205 8.10 -18.30 -23.99
N PHE A 206 8.02 -19.17 -22.99
CA PHE A 206 6.93 -20.16 -22.84
C PHE A 206 6.30 -20.18 -21.44
N ASN A 207 6.72 -19.32 -20.52
CA ASN A 207 6.25 -19.34 -19.14
C ASN A 207 6.15 -17.94 -18.53
N TYR A 208 5.50 -17.88 -17.37
CA TYR A 208 5.47 -16.70 -16.51
C TYR A 208 5.87 -17.14 -15.11
N LYS A 209 6.63 -16.31 -14.39
CA LYS A 209 7.05 -16.59 -13.00
C LYS A 209 7.12 -15.31 -12.19
N TRP A 210 6.96 -15.43 -10.87
CA TRP A 210 7.26 -14.35 -9.94
C TRP A 210 8.73 -13.94 -10.04
N VAL A 211 8.99 -12.65 -9.84
CA VAL A 211 10.35 -12.10 -9.73
C VAL A 211 10.96 -12.35 -8.34
N GLY A 212 10.14 -12.75 -7.35
CA GLY A 212 10.56 -13.10 -5.99
C GLY A 212 9.77 -14.27 -5.38
N LYS A 213 10.01 -14.56 -4.10
CA LYS A 213 9.24 -15.55 -3.33
C LYS A 213 7.88 -14.95 -2.93
N VAL A 214 6.81 -15.70 -3.20
CA VAL A 214 5.42 -15.33 -2.91
C VAL A 214 4.68 -16.48 -2.25
#